data_AF-A0A6L7WN60-F1
#
_entry.id   AF-A0A6L7WN60-F1
#
_cell.length_a   1.000
_cell.length_b   1.000
_cell.length_c   1.000
_cell.angle_alpha   90.00
_cell.angle_beta   90.00
_cell.angle_gamma   90.00
#
_symmetry.space_group_name_H-M   'P 1'
#
loop_
_entity.id
_entity.type
_entity.pdbx_description
1 polymer ?
#
loop_
_entity_poly.entity_id
_entity_poly.type
_entity_poly.pdbx_seq_one_letter_code
_entity_poly.pdbx_strand_id
1 'polypeptide(L)'
;MRGSRVDPGELCRAVESYLCRKNDGHLIRIVGPAFELVCGWAAAGIPLRVVERAIDRRHVRYHARGPKRHPLRIEYCEADVLDLFDEWKRAVGLSTAAGAGNEPPGEPRVDAAGT
;
A
#
# COMPACT_ATOMS: atom_id res chain seq x y z
N MET A 1 -12.80 10.85 -19.23
CA MET A 1 -12.80 11.17 -17.78
C MET A 1 -11.39 10.98 -17.27
N ARG A 2 -10.65 12.06 -16.99
CA ARG A 2 -9.26 11.99 -16.54
C ARG A 2 -9.30 11.97 -15.01
N GLY A 3 -9.15 10.79 -14.40
CA GLY A 3 -9.05 10.69 -12.94
C GLY A 3 -7.89 11.58 -12.48
N SER A 4 -8.13 12.43 -11.47
CA SER A 4 -7.09 13.28 -10.90
C SER A 4 -5.90 12.42 -10.50
N ARG A 5 -4.81 12.49 -11.26
CA ARG A 5 -3.52 11.97 -10.81
C ARG A 5 -3.15 12.81 -9.59
N VAL A 6 -2.94 12.15 -8.47
CA VAL A 6 -2.46 12.81 -7.26
C VAL A 6 -1.06 13.36 -7.59
N ASP A 7 -0.84 14.65 -7.38
CA ASP A 7 0.49 15.24 -7.57
C ASP A 7 1.45 14.66 -6.51
N PRO A 8 2.62 14.10 -6.91
CA PRO A 8 3.56 13.52 -5.95
C PRO A 8 4.04 14.53 -4.90
N GLY A 9 4.22 15.80 -5.26
CA GLY A 9 4.66 16.85 -4.35
C GLY A 9 3.59 17.17 -3.29
N GLU A 10 2.33 17.28 -3.71
CA GLU A 10 1.20 17.43 -2.79
C GLU A 10 1.05 16.22 -1.86
N LEU A 11 1.16 15.01 -2.39
CA LEU A 11 1.09 13.79 -1.58
C LEU A 11 2.23 13.74 -0.56
N CYS A 12 3.46 14.06 -0.96
CA CYS A 12 4.60 14.12 -0.05
C CYS A 12 4.33 15.10 1.09
N ARG A 13 3.95 16.34 0.81
CA ARG A 13 3.69 17.38 1.83
C ARG A 13 2.56 16.97 2.78
N ALA A 14 1.51 16.35 2.25
CA ALA A 14 0.39 15.86 3.04
C ALA A 14 0.83 14.73 3.99
N VAL A 15 1.62 13.77 3.49
CA VAL A 15 2.15 12.66 4.28
C VAL A 15 3.16 13.15 5.33
N GLU A 16 4.07 14.06 4.99
CA GLU A 16 4.99 14.71 5.94
C GLU A 16 4.20 15.38 7.09
N SER A 17 3.16 16.14 6.73
CA SER A 17 2.30 16.82 7.71
C SER A 17 1.57 15.82 8.61
N TYR A 18 1.08 14.71 8.05
CA TYR A 18 0.39 13.67 8.80
C TYR A 18 1.33 12.93 9.75
N LEU A 19 2.51 12.51 9.26
CA LEU A 19 3.54 11.87 10.06
C LEU A 19 4.07 12.77 11.16
N CYS A 20 4.27 14.06 10.88
CA CYS A 20 4.69 15.04 11.89
C CYS A 20 3.71 15.06 13.07
N ARG A 21 2.39 15.09 12.80
CA ARG A 21 1.37 15.01 13.85
C ARG A 21 1.37 13.67 14.59
N LYS A 22 1.62 12.56 13.89
CA LYS A 22 1.67 11.23 14.51
C LYS A 22 2.91 10.99 15.35
N ASN A 23 4.04 11.59 14.98
CA ASN A 23 5.31 11.47 15.67
C ASN A 23 5.51 12.56 16.72
N ASP A 24 4.44 13.02 17.39
CA ASP A 24 4.51 14.04 18.45
C ASP A 24 5.28 15.32 18.03
N GLY A 25 5.10 15.77 16.77
CA GLY A 25 5.73 16.97 16.22
C GLY A 25 7.09 16.75 15.56
N HIS A 26 7.61 15.53 15.51
CA HIS A 26 8.86 15.24 14.80
C HIS A 26 8.63 15.19 13.29
N LEU A 27 9.10 16.23 12.59
CA LEU A 27 9.02 16.31 11.14
C LEU A 27 9.96 15.29 10.48
N ILE A 28 9.38 14.38 9.69
CA ILE A 28 10.10 13.47 8.80
C ILE A 28 9.98 14.02 7.39
N ARG A 29 11.13 14.37 6.80
CA ARG A 29 11.19 14.84 5.41
C ARG A 29 11.22 13.66 4.45
N ILE A 30 10.37 13.71 3.43
CA ILE A 30 10.28 12.69 2.38
C ILE A 30 11.21 13.11 1.25
N VAL A 31 12.38 12.47 1.18
CA VAL A 31 13.42 12.73 0.19
C VAL A 31 14.10 11.41 -0.23
N GLY A 32 14.80 11.41 -1.36
CA GLY A 32 15.57 10.25 -1.81
C GLY A 32 14.69 9.00 -2.01
N PRO A 33 15.09 7.81 -1.51
CA PRO A 33 14.30 6.59 -1.67
C PRO A 33 12.86 6.69 -1.14
N ALA A 34 12.64 7.44 -0.05
CA ALA A 34 11.29 7.66 0.48
C ALA A 34 10.43 8.52 -0.45
N PHE A 35 11.04 9.41 -1.24
CA PHE A 35 10.34 10.19 -2.25
C PHE A 35 9.93 9.32 -3.44
N GLU A 36 10.84 8.47 -3.94
CA GLU A 36 10.54 7.53 -5.03
C GLU A 36 9.39 6.58 -4.67
N LEU A 37 9.35 6.13 -3.41
CA LEU A 37 8.26 5.33 -2.84
C LEU A 37 6.91 6.05 -2.97
N VAL A 38 6.84 7.31 -2.52
CA VAL A 38 5.60 8.11 -2.56
C VAL A 38 5.22 8.48 -4.00
N CYS A 39 6.20 8.70 -4.88
CA CYS A 39 5.96 8.85 -6.32
C CYS A 39 5.30 7.61 -6.91
N GLY A 40 5.74 6.42 -6.52
CA GLY A 40 5.10 5.15 -6.91
C GLY A 40 3.62 5.10 -6.48
N TRP A 41 3.30 5.54 -5.27
CA TRP A 41 1.92 5.60 -4.79
C TRP A 41 1.06 6.62 -5.54
N ALA A 42 1.60 7.81 -5.81
CA ALA A 42 0.94 8.83 -6.60
C ALA A 42 0.66 8.34 -8.03
N ALA A 43 1.64 7.68 -8.67
CA ALA A 43 1.50 7.08 -9.99
C ALA A 43 0.46 5.95 -10.03
N ALA A 44 0.39 5.14 -8.96
CA ALA A 44 -0.62 4.09 -8.79
C ALA A 44 -2.03 4.65 -8.46
N GLY A 45 -2.15 5.96 -8.20
CA GLY A 45 -3.42 6.60 -7.85
C GLY A 45 -3.89 6.29 -6.43
N ILE A 46 -2.97 6.02 -5.51
CA ILE A 46 -3.31 5.73 -4.12
C ILE A 46 -3.87 7.00 -3.45
N PRO A 47 -5.10 6.96 -2.89
CA PRO A 47 -5.67 8.11 -2.21
C PRO A 47 -4.92 8.43 -0.91
N LEU A 48 -4.76 9.72 -0.57
CA LEU A 48 -4.15 10.16 0.69
C LEU A 48 -4.78 9.47 1.92
N ARG A 49 -6.11 9.29 1.94
CA ARG A 49 -6.83 8.63 3.04
C ARG A 49 -6.38 7.18 3.28
N VAL A 50 -6.01 6.46 2.22
CA VAL A 50 -5.46 5.10 2.33
C VAL A 50 -4.10 5.15 3.02
N VAL A 51 -3.24 6.11 2.63
CA VAL A 51 -1.92 6.31 3.23
C VAL A 51 -2.02 6.71 4.70
N GLU A 52 -2.90 7.66 5.04
CA GLU A 52 -3.14 8.08 6.44
C GLU A 52 -3.58 6.89 7.32
N ARG A 53 -4.49 6.05 6.82
CA ARG A 53 -4.95 4.85 7.53
C ARG A 53 -3.85 3.80 7.69
N ALA A 54 -2.99 3.65 6.68
CA ALA A 54 -1.83 2.77 6.75
C ALA A 54 -0.84 3.22 7.83
N ILE A 55 -0.59 4.53 7.90
CA ILE A 55 0.25 5.13 8.96
C ILE A 55 -0.36 4.86 10.33
N ASP A 56 -1.67 5.02 10.50
CA ASP A 56 -2.34 4.72 11.78
C ASP A 56 -2.17 3.26 12.19
N ARG A 57 -2.42 2.34 11.27
CA ARG A 57 -2.26 0.90 11.50
C ARG A 57 -0.81 0.56 11.86
N ARG A 58 0.16 1.15 11.17
CA ARG A 58 1.59 0.98 11.46
C ARG A 58 1.97 1.58 12.80
N HIS A 59 1.48 2.77 13.12
CA HIS A 59 1.75 3.48 14.37
C HIS A 59 1.29 2.68 15.59
N VAL A 60 0.06 2.13 15.56
CA VAL A 60 -0.44 1.25 16.63
C VAL A 60 0.51 0.07 16.85
N ARG A 61 0.93 -0.61 15.77
CA ARG A 61 1.89 -1.73 15.87
C ARG A 61 3.27 -1.29 16.34
N TYR A 62 3.71 -0.10 15.94
CA TYR A 62 5.01 0.46 16.30
C TYR A 62 5.10 0.74 17.81
N HIS A 63 4.03 1.25 18.41
CA HIS A 63 3.93 1.57 19.84
C HIS A 63 3.46 0.39 20.73
N ALA A 64 2.98 -0.71 20.14
CA ALA A 64 2.50 -1.87 20.90
C ALA A 64 3.56 -2.52 21.81
N ARG A 65 4.86 -2.32 21.53
CA ARG A 65 5.99 -2.87 22.31
C ARG A 65 6.56 -1.88 23.34
N GLY A 66 5.80 -0.85 23.70
CA GLY A 66 6.20 0.21 24.63
C GLY A 66 6.79 1.46 23.94
N PRO A 67 7.20 2.47 24.73
CA PRO A 67 7.68 3.75 24.21
C PRO A 67 8.89 3.56 23.29
N LYS A 68 8.77 4.02 22.05
CA LYS A 68 9.86 4.03 21.07
C LYS A 68 10.58 5.36 21.09
N ARG A 69 11.91 5.32 21.03
CA ARG A 69 12.77 6.53 21.01
C ARG A 69 12.88 7.18 19.63
N HIS A 70 12.36 6.54 18.59
CA HIS A 70 12.53 7.00 17.22
C HIS A 70 11.17 7.27 16.57
N PRO A 71 11.04 8.37 15.81
CA PRO A 71 9.83 8.66 15.07
C PRO A 71 9.58 7.60 13.98
N LEU A 72 8.31 7.33 13.69
CA LEU A 72 7.91 6.42 12.62
C LEU A 72 8.26 7.04 11.26
N ARG A 73 8.94 6.26 10.42
CA ARG A 73 9.30 6.64 9.05
C ARG A 73 8.32 6.07 8.02
N ILE A 74 8.17 6.73 6.88
CA ILE A 74 7.17 6.40 5.87
C ILE A 74 7.45 5.05 5.18
N GLU A 75 8.72 4.70 5.04
CA GLU A 75 9.20 3.45 4.42
C GLU A 75 8.68 2.22 5.17
N TYR A 76 8.43 2.36 6.49
CA TYR A 76 7.85 1.27 7.28
C TYR A 76 6.35 1.06 7.02
N CYS A 77 5.68 2.00 6.37
CA CYS A 77 4.24 1.95 6.11
C CYS A 77 3.92 1.29 4.77
N GLU A 78 4.90 1.07 3.88
CA GLU A 78 4.68 0.60 2.50
C GLU A 78 3.77 -0.62 2.39
N ALA A 79 4.07 -1.69 3.13
CA ALA A 79 3.26 -2.89 3.11
C ALA A 79 1.80 -2.63 3.53
N ASP A 80 1.57 -1.81 4.57
CA ASP A 80 0.20 -1.48 4.99
C ASP A 80 -0.53 -0.60 3.96
N VAL A 81 0.19 0.27 3.25
CA VAL A 81 -0.36 1.12 2.19
C VAL A 81 -0.85 0.24 1.04
N LEU A 82 -0.03 -0.69 0.58
CA LEU A 82 -0.38 -1.59 -0.52
C LEU A 82 -1.55 -2.51 -0.14
N ASP A 83 -1.52 -3.10 1.06
CA ASP A 83 -2.60 -3.95 1.57
C ASP A 83 -3.94 -3.20 1.62
N LEU A 84 -3.95 -2.00 2.22
CA LEU A 84 -5.16 -1.19 2.34
C LEU A 84 -5.62 -0.65 0.99
N PHE A 85 -4.70 -0.39 0.06
CA PHE A 85 -5.06 0.01 -1.29
C PHE A 85 -5.74 -1.12 -2.06
N ASP A 86 -5.26 -2.35 -1.92
CA ASP A 86 -5.92 -3.51 -2.50
C ASP A 86 -7.29 -3.79 -1.89
N GLU A 87 -7.43 -3.66 -0.56
CA GLU A 87 -8.73 -3.71 0.12
C GLU A 87 -9.68 -2.62 -0.39
N TRP A 88 -9.19 -1.39 -0.51
CA TRP A 88 -9.95 -0.25 -1.02
C TRP A 88 -10.40 -0.47 -2.47
N LYS A 89 -9.52 -0.95 -3.36
CA LYS A 89 -9.87 -1.26 -4.76
C LYS A 89 -10.99 -2.29 -4.83
N ARG A 90 -10.93 -3.34 -3.98
CA ARG A 90 -12.00 -4.36 -3.90
C ARG A 90 -13.31 -3.74 -3.42
N ALA A 91 -13.27 -2.93 -2.37
CA ALA A 91 -14.46 -2.30 -1.79
C ALA A 91 -15.15 -1.30 -2.75
N VAL A 92 -14.39 -0.57 -3.56
CA VAL A 92 -14.91 0.42 -4.52
C VAL A 92 -15.26 -0.22 -5.88
N GLY A 93 -15.00 -1.51 -6.07
CA GLY A 93 -15.25 -2.21 -7.34
C GLY A 93 -14.25 -1.86 -8.45
N LEU A 94 -13.07 -1.34 -8.09
CA LEU A 94 -11.97 -1.05 -9.00
C LEU A 94 -11.07 -2.26 -9.27
N SER A 95 -11.34 -3.40 -8.63
CA SER A 95 -10.70 -4.67 -8.96
C SER A 95 -11.19 -5.16 -10.31
N THR A 96 -10.43 -4.89 -11.37
CA THR A 96 -10.54 -5.69 -12.59
C THR A 96 -10.28 -7.14 -12.20
N ALA A 97 -11.20 -8.03 -12.57
CA ALA A 97 -11.07 -9.47 -12.36
C ALA A 97 -9.86 -9.99 -13.16
N ALA A 98 -8.66 -9.88 -12.60
CA ALA A 98 -7.50 -10.61 -13.07
C ALA A 98 -7.55 -12.00 -12.43
N GLY A 99 -8.08 -12.98 -13.16
CA GLY A 99 -7.90 -14.40 -12.86
C GLY A 99 -9.11 -15.15 -12.29
N ALA A 100 -10.26 -15.09 -12.95
CA ALA A 100 -11.18 -16.22 -12.94
C ALA A 100 -11.15 -16.83 -14.35
N GLY A 101 -10.35 -17.89 -14.54
CA GLY A 101 -10.29 -18.66 -15.77
C GLY A 101 -8.87 -18.96 -16.25
N ASN A 102 -8.28 -20.04 -15.77
CA ASN A 102 -7.90 -21.20 -16.60
C ASN A 102 -7.29 -22.27 -15.68
N GLU A 103 -8.13 -23.08 -15.04
CA GLU A 103 -7.70 -24.38 -14.55
C GLU A 103 -7.67 -25.29 -15.79
N PRO A 104 -6.52 -25.84 -16.22
CA PRO A 104 -6.50 -26.73 -17.37
C PRO A 104 -7.32 -27.99 -17.05
N PRO A 105 -8.15 -28.48 -18.00
CA PRO A 105 -8.89 -29.72 -17.79
C PRO A 105 -7.89 -30.86 -17.62
N GLY A 106 -8.04 -31.62 -16.54
CA GLY A 106 -7.19 -32.76 -16.23
C GLY A 106 -7.09 -33.72 -17.41
N GLU A 107 -5.86 -34.04 -17.81
CA GLU A 107 -5.61 -35.07 -18.81
C GLU A 107 -6.11 -36.44 -18.30
N PRO A 108 -6.80 -37.22 -19.14
CA PRO A 108 -7.22 -38.56 -18.79
C PRO A 108 -6.00 -39.48 -18.65
N ARG A 109 -5.95 -40.21 -17.55
CA ARG A 109 -4.95 -41.24 -17.27
C ARG A 109 -5.06 -42.37 -18.30
N VAL A 110 -4.05 -42.49 -19.17
CA VAL A 110 -3.88 -43.63 -20.08
C VAL A 110 -2.67 -44.44 -19.63
N ASP A 111 -2.91 -45.59 -18.99
CA ASP A 111 -1.88 -46.62 -18.83
C ASP A 111 -2.40 -47.92 -19.45
N ALA A 112 -1.84 -48.17 -20.63
CA ALA A 112 -1.64 -49.39 -21.42
C ALA A 112 -2.26 -50.73 -21.00
N ALA A 113 -2.77 -51.41 -22.03
CA ALA A 113 -3.05 -52.84 -22.07
C ALA A 113 -1.80 -53.70 -21.80
N GLY A 114 -2.01 -54.82 -21.10
CA GLY A 114 -1.12 -55.97 -21.08
C GLY A 114 -1.96 -57.24 -21.12
N THR A 115 -1.83 -57.98 -22.21
CA THR A 115 -2.31 -59.36 -22.40
C THR A 115 -1.56 -60.32 -21.47
#